data_AF-A0A9E1LZH4-F1
#
_entry.id   AF-A0A9E1LZH4-F1
#
_cell.length_a   1.000
_cell.length_b   1.000
_cell.length_c   1.000
_cell.angle_alpha   90.00
_cell.angle_beta   90.00
_cell.angle_gamma   90.00
#
_symmetry.space_group_name_H-M   'P 1'
#
loop_
_entity.id
_entity.type
_entity.pdbx_description
1 polymer ?
#
loop_
_entity_poly.entity_id
_entity_poly.type
_entity_poly.pdbx_seq_one_letter_code
_entity_poly.pdbx_strand_id
1 'polypeptide(L)'
;MLQAQYEAQRRAAEEAERRKREAAQAAYDKNVAAMNNAYNSQLNSLKSNQESTLGVLQSNYDQGVAGVNKQADAANQQAYINYMMSKRDLPQQLTAQGISGGAAESTVAGLHNNYGNSRNTIDSGRNDSLADLLAGYNSDKATAQQNYNSALSNLEAQKASQQMQLEQKLANMIADAETTNYEQQFALSQDYINQMAAVQQAAAEAAQKASARSYSANNKGKSVSTNQYQDELNNQYQKYLQQQLAYGLTGDDAVNGAKLGSRDWIFGMYNGGQIDQATMDMLMAQLGYQAR
;
A
#
# COMPACT_ATOMS: atom_id res chain seq x y z
N MET A 1 -23.74 17.59 35.60
CA MET A 1 -23.86 16.44 34.68
C MET A 1 -23.33 16.75 33.28
N LEU A 2 -23.68 17.89 32.66
CA LEU A 2 -23.16 18.32 31.34
C LEU A 2 -21.62 18.33 31.21
N GLN A 3 -20.92 18.86 32.21
CA GLN A 3 -19.46 19.00 32.21
C GLN A 3 -18.70 17.66 32.27
N ALA A 4 -19.26 16.67 32.99
CA ALA A 4 -18.71 15.32 33.08
C ALA A 4 -18.91 14.51 31.78
N GLN A 5 -20.01 14.78 31.05
CA GLN A 5 -20.32 14.13 29.78
C GLN A 5 -19.43 14.65 28.64
N TYR A 6 -19.10 15.95 28.68
CA TYR A 6 -18.13 16.58 27.77
C TYR A 6 -16.69 16.06 27.98
N GLU A 7 -16.25 15.94 29.24
CA GLU A 7 -14.93 15.34 29.54
C GLU A 7 -14.83 13.87 29.15
N ALA A 8 -15.91 13.09 29.33
CA ALA A 8 -15.94 11.68 28.92
C ALA A 8 -15.85 11.53 27.40
N GLN A 9 -16.55 12.37 26.62
CA GLN A 9 -16.44 12.38 25.16
C GLN A 9 -15.07 12.86 24.65
N ARG A 10 -14.47 13.86 25.31
CA ARG A 10 -13.12 14.32 24.95
C ARG A 10 -12.06 13.23 25.16
N ARG A 11 -12.11 12.51 26.28
CA ARG A 11 -11.21 11.36 26.53
C ARG A 11 -11.43 10.23 25.53
N ALA A 12 -12.68 9.96 25.13
CA ALA A 12 -12.98 8.95 24.12
C ALA A 12 -12.44 9.32 22.73
N ALA A 13 -12.49 10.60 22.34
CA ALA A 13 -11.92 11.10 21.08
C ALA A 13 -10.38 11.06 21.09
N GLU A 14 -9.75 11.52 22.18
CA GLU A 14 -8.29 11.44 22.38
C GLU A 14 -7.79 9.99 22.32
N GLU A 15 -8.53 9.04 22.91
CA GLU A 15 -8.16 7.62 22.89
C GLU A 15 -8.39 6.96 21.53
N ALA A 16 -9.42 7.36 20.77
CA ALA A 16 -9.64 6.92 19.40
C ALA A 16 -8.53 7.42 18.45
N GLU A 17 -8.07 8.66 18.62
CA GLU A 17 -6.93 9.19 17.87
C GLU A 17 -5.65 8.43 18.20
N ARG A 18 -5.37 8.20 19.50
CA ARG A 18 -4.20 7.43 19.94
C ARG A 18 -4.18 6.05 19.30
N ARG A 19 -5.31 5.35 19.29
CA ARG A 19 -5.45 4.04 18.62
C ARG A 19 -5.23 4.12 17.10
N LYS A 20 -5.73 5.17 16.42
CA LYS A 20 -5.47 5.38 14.98
C LYS A 20 -3.98 5.60 14.70
N ARG A 21 -3.30 6.44 15.49
CA ARG A 21 -1.86 6.70 15.37
C ARG A 21 -1.03 5.44 15.65
N GLU A 22 -1.36 4.69 16.70
CA GLU A 22 -0.73 3.40 17.03
C GLU A 22 -0.92 2.39 15.89
N ALA A 23 -2.12 2.29 15.31
CA ALA A 23 -2.40 1.41 14.18
C ALA A 23 -1.64 1.83 12.91
N ALA A 24 -1.51 3.13 12.64
CA ALA A 24 -0.74 3.66 11.52
C ALA A 24 0.76 3.35 11.66
N GLN A 25 1.31 3.50 12.86
CA GLN A 25 2.71 3.14 13.16
C GLN A 25 2.94 1.63 13.04
N ALA A 26 2.06 0.80 13.62
CA ALA A 26 2.16 -0.65 13.48
C ALA A 26 2.07 -1.12 12.03
N ALA A 27 1.24 -0.48 11.20
CA ALA A 27 1.15 -0.75 9.78
C ALA A 27 2.44 -0.33 9.04
N TYR A 28 3.02 0.82 9.37
CA TYR A 28 4.31 1.25 8.83
C TYR A 28 5.42 0.26 9.16
N ASP A 29 5.57 -0.11 10.44
CA ASP A 29 6.62 -1.05 10.90
C ASP A 29 6.52 -2.41 10.19
N LYS A 30 5.29 -2.94 10.04
CA LYS A 30 5.06 -4.18 9.30
C LYS A 30 5.47 -4.07 7.83
N ASN A 31 5.15 -2.96 7.17
CA ASN A 31 5.51 -2.73 5.78
C ASN A 31 7.02 -2.53 5.60
N VAL A 32 7.68 -1.83 6.51
CA VAL A 32 9.14 -1.66 6.51
C VAL A 32 9.86 -3.00 6.71
N ALA A 33 9.38 -3.84 7.63
CA ALA A 33 9.91 -5.19 7.84
C ALA A 33 9.74 -6.06 6.58
N ALA A 34 8.57 -6.04 5.94
CA ALA A 34 8.32 -6.77 4.70
C ALA A 34 9.21 -6.28 3.55
N MET A 35 9.36 -4.96 3.39
CA MET A 35 10.25 -4.33 2.40
C MET A 35 11.70 -4.76 2.60
N ASN A 36 12.21 -4.71 3.84
CA ASN A 36 13.58 -5.12 4.16
C ASN A 36 13.81 -6.61 3.89
N ASN A 37 12.85 -7.48 4.21
CA ASN A 37 12.94 -8.90 3.90
C ASN A 37 12.97 -9.16 2.39
N ALA A 38 12.13 -8.47 1.61
CA ALA A 38 12.12 -8.58 0.15
C ALA A 38 13.44 -8.09 -0.46
N TYR A 39 13.95 -6.95 -0.01
CA TYR A 39 15.25 -6.42 -0.43
C TYR A 39 16.39 -7.40 -0.13
N ASN A 40 16.45 -7.94 1.09
CA ASN A 40 17.49 -8.90 1.48
C ASN A 40 17.43 -10.19 0.66
N SER A 41 16.23 -10.69 0.37
CA SER A 41 16.03 -11.87 -0.49
C SER A 41 16.53 -11.63 -1.92
N GLN A 42 16.18 -10.47 -2.50
CA GLN A 42 16.65 -10.08 -3.84
C GLN A 42 18.16 -9.87 -3.87
N LEU A 43 18.73 -9.23 -2.85
CA LEU A 43 20.17 -9.02 -2.73
C LEU A 43 20.94 -10.36 -2.65
N ASN A 44 20.45 -11.32 -1.86
CA ASN A 44 21.07 -12.64 -1.77
C ASN A 44 20.98 -13.40 -3.10
N SER A 45 19.84 -13.29 -3.79
CA SER A 45 19.65 -13.89 -5.11
C SER A 45 20.61 -13.29 -6.14
N LEU A 46 20.80 -11.97 -6.10
CA LEU A 46 21.71 -11.26 -6.99
C LEU A 46 23.18 -11.69 -6.76
N LYS A 47 23.59 -11.80 -5.49
CA LYS A 47 24.93 -12.30 -5.12
C LYS A 47 25.14 -13.74 -5.61
N SER A 48 24.19 -14.63 -5.34
CA SER A 48 24.27 -16.02 -5.78
C SER A 48 24.33 -16.15 -7.30
N ASN A 49 23.56 -15.33 -8.03
CA ASN A 49 23.61 -15.31 -9.49
C ASN A 49 24.97 -14.83 -10.02
N GLN A 50 25.55 -13.81 -9.39
CA GLN A 50 26.90 -13.34 -9.72
C GLN A 50 27.95 -14.43 -9.49
N GLU A 51 27.93 -15.06 -8.32
CA GLU A 51 28.85 -16.17 -7.97
C GLU A 51 28.73 -17.33 -8.96
N SER A 52 27.50 -17.73 -9.29
CA SER A 52 27.25 -18.78 -10.29
C SER A 52 27.77 -18.38 -11.67
N THR A 53 27.58 -17.13 -12.09
CA THR A 53 28.07 -16.63 -13.38
C THR A 53 29.59 -16.68 -13.42
N LEU A 54 30.26 -16.21 -12.37
CA LEU A 54 31.72 -16.27 -12.25
C LEU A 54 32.23 -17.72 -12.26
N GLY A 55 31.54 -18.64 -11.60
CA GLY A 55 31.87 -20.06 -11.62
C GLY A 55 31.79 -20.68 -13.01
N VAL A 56 30.75 -20.35 -13.78
CA VAL A 56 30.61 -20.79 -15.18
C VAL A 56 31.70 -20.20 -16.06
N LEU A 57 31.99 -18.90 -15.93
CA LEU A 57 33.07 -18.25 -16.68
C LEU A 57 34.43 -18.90 -16.40
N GLN A 58 34.71 -19.20 -15.14
CA GLN A 58 35.95 -19.89 -14.73
C GLN A 58 36.02 -21.30 -15.35
N SER A 59 34.94 -22.08 -15.23
CA SER A 59 34.89 -23.42 -15.82
C SER A 59 35.09 -23.41 -17.33
N ASN A 60 34.49 -22.44 -18.04
CA ASN A 60 34.64 -22.31 -19.49
C ASN A 60 36.08 -21.96 -19.87
N TYR A 61 36.71 -21.04 -19.12
CA TYR A 61 38.12 -20.69 -19.30
C TYR A 61 39.02 -21.91 -19.09
N ASP A 62 38.86 -22.63 -17.98
CA ASP A 62 39.69 -23.79 -17.65
C ASP A 62 39.54 -24.91 -18.69
N GLN A 63 38.32 -25.16 -19.17
CA GLN A 63 38.06 -26.11 -20.26
C GLN A 63 38.71 -25.66 -21.57
N GLY A 64 38.64 -24.37 -21.90
CA GLY A 64 39.29 -23.79 -23.07
C GLY A 64 40.81 -23.97 -23.01
N VAL A 65 41.43 -23.64 -21.87
CA VAL A 65 42.87 -23.80 -21.63
C VAL A 65 43.29 -25.26 -21.78
N ALA A 66 42.54 -26.18 -21.16
CA ALA A 66 42.82 -27.61 -21.28
C ALA A 66 42.72 -28.11 -22.73
N GLY A 67 41.71 -27.62 -23.48
CA GLY A 67 41.53 -27.93 -24.90
C GLY A 67 42.70 -27.44 -25.77
N VAL A 68 43.11 -26.18 -25.60
CA VAL A 68 44.24 -25.58 -26.32
C VAL A 68 45.54 -26.32 -26.03
N ASN A 69 45.83 -26.62 -24.77
CA ASN A 69 47.02 -27.37 -24.38
C ASN A 69 47.02 -28.78 -24.99
N LYS A 70 45.90 -29.50 -24.91
CA LYS A 70 45.76 -30.83 -25.51
C LYS A 70 45.99 -30.81 -27.02
N GLN A 71 45.46 -29.81 -27.71
CA GLN A 71 45.64 -29.66 -29.16
C GLN A 71 47.09 -29.39 -29.53
N ALA A 72 47.75 -28.49 -28.80
CA ALA A 72 49.16 -28.18 -29.00
C ALA A 72 50.06 -29.40 -28.71
N ASP A 73 49.78 -30.16 -27.65
CA ASP A 73 50.51 -31.38 -27.32
C ASP A 73 50.37 -32.44 -28.42
N ALA A 74 49.16 -32.65 -28.94
CA ALA A 74 48.92 -33.55 -30.07
C ALA A 74 49.65 -33.10 -31.34
N ALA A 75 49.65 -31.80 -31.64
CA ALA A 75 50.38 -31.23 -32.78
C ALA A 75 51.89 -31.42 -32.63
N ASN A 76 52.43 -31.20 -31.42
CA ASN A 76 53.85 -31.40 -31.10
C ASN A 76 54.26 -32.88 -31.24
N GLN A 77 53.40 -33.81 -30.80
CA GLN A 77 53.62 -35.25 -30.99
C GLN A 77 53.65 -35.60 -32.48
N GLN A 78 52.72 -35.08 -33.28
CA GLN A 78 52.70 -35.33 -34.72
C GLN A 78 53.94 -34.77 -35.42
N ALA A 79 54.35 -33.54 -35.07
CA ALA A 79 55.58 -32.94 -35.60
C ALA A 79 56.81 -33.78 -35.25
N TYR A 80 56.86 -34.35 -34.04
CA TYR A 80 57.94 -35.24 -33.62
C TYR A 80 57.92 -36.58 -34.38
N ILE A 81 56.75 -37.19 -34.55
CA ILE A 81 56.58 -38.43 -35.32
C ILE A 81 57.04 -38.20 -36.77
N ASN A 82 56.62 -37.10 -37.40
CA ASN A 82 57.02 -36.73 -38.75
C ASN A 82 58.54 -36.54 -38.84
N TYR A 83 59.14 -35.82 -37.89
CA TYR A 83 60.58 -35.64 -37.82
C TYR A 83 61.33 -36.98 -37.69
N MET A 84 60.87 -37.88 -36.82
CA MET A 84 61.49 -39.19 -36.62
C MET A 84 61.35 -40.10 -37.85
N MET A 85 60.21 -40.09 -38.53
CA MET A 85 60.02 -40.81 -39.79
C MET A 85 60.95 -40.26 -40.88
N SER A 86 60.97 -38.94 -41.09
CA SER A 86 61.85 -38.31 -42.08
C SER A 86 63.33 -38.59 -41.77
N LYS A 87 63.74 -38.50 -40.50
CA LYS A 87 65.11 -38.81 -40.09
C LYS A 87 65.49 -40.27 -40.33
N ARG A 88 64.58 -41.21 -40.06
CA ARG A 88 64.79 -42.65 -40.27
C ARG A 88 64.95 -42.99 -41.76
N ASP A 89 64.13 -42.38 -42.62
CA ASP A 89 64.09 -42.71 -44.04
C ASP A 89 65.17 -41.94 -44.84
N LEU A 90 65.72 -40.87 -44.27
CA LEU A 90 66.71 -39.99 -44.90
C LEU A 90 67.98 -40.72 -45.41
N PRO A 91 68.65 -41.62 -44.66
CA PRO A 91 69.88 -42.27 -45.12
C PRO A 91 69.67 -43.09 -46.41
N GLN A 92 68.51 -43.74 -46.54
CA GLN A 92 68.15 -44.48 -47.76
C GLN A 92 67.94 -43.53 -48.94
N GLN A 93 67.28 -42.38 -48.72
CA GLN A 93 67.08 -41.37 -49.75
C GLN A 93 68.41 -40.74 -50.20
N LEU A 94 69.30 -40.39 -49.26
CA LEU A 94 70.61 -39.80 -49.57
C LEU A 94 71.50 -40.78 -50.34
N THR A 95 71.52 -42.06 -49.93
CA THR A 95 72.27 -43.12 -50.63
C THR A 95 71.73 -43.34 -52.05
N ALA A 96 70.40 -43.35 -52.22
CA ALA A 96 69.77 -43.50 -53.53
C ALA A 96 70.05 -42.33 -54.49
N GLN A 97 70.33 -41.14 -53.96
CA GLN A 97 70.67 -39.95 -54.75
C GLN A 97 72.19 -39.72 -54.90
N GLY A 98 73.03 -40.61 -54.36
CA GLY A 98 74.49 -40.46 -54.37
C GLY A 98 75.01 -39.30 -53.53
N ILE A 99 74.20 -38.76 -52.61
CA ILE A 99 74.57 -37.65 -51.73
C ILE A 99 75.35 -38.20 -50.54
N SER A 100 76.61 -37.79 -50.38
CA SER A 100 77.47 -38.21 -49.26
C SER A 100 78.25 -37.04 -48.65
N GLY A 101 78.71 -37.19 -47.40
CA GLY A 101 79.50 -36.18 -46.68
C GLY A 101 78.69 -34.94 -46.24
N GLY A 102 79.29 -33.75 -46.32
CA GLY A 102 78.70 -32.49 -45.81
C GLY A 102 77.32 -32.11 -46.37
N ALA A 103 76.96 -32.62 -47.56
CA ALA A 103 75.62 -32.45 -48.12
C ALA A 103 74.55 -33.32 -47.40
N ALA A 104 74.93 -34.52 -46.94
CA ALA A 104 74.09 -35.37 -46.10
C ALA A 104 73.89 -34.73 -44.71
N GLU A 105 74.96 -34.19 -44.12
CA GLU A 105 74.91 -33.49 -42.83
C GLU A 105 74.05 -32.22 -42.90
N SER A 106 74.13 -31.47 -44.00
CA SER A 106 73.28 -30.29 -44.24
C SER A 106 71.80 -30.66 -44.35
N THR A 107 71.48 -31.79 -44.99
CA THR A 107 70.09 -32.28 -45.09
C THR A 107 69.54 -32.70 -43.72
N VAL A 108 70.36 -33.35 -42.88
CA VAL A 108 69.99 -33.68 -41.48
C VAL A 108 69.77 -32.41 -40.65
N ALA A 109 70.65 -31.41 -40.79
CA ALA A 109 70.49 -30.12 -40.12
C ALA A 109 69.20 -29.40 -40.56
N GLY A 110 68.86 -29.48 -41.85
CA GLY A 110 67.60 -28.98 -42.40
C GLY A 110 66.36 -29.62 -41.75
N LEU A 111 66.38 -30.94 -41.52
CA LEU A 111 65.29 -31.63 -40.80
C LEU A 111 65.17 -31.17 -39.35
N HIS A 112 66.30 -31.01 -38.65
CA HIS A 112 66.31 -30.49 -37.28
C HIS A 112 65.74 -29.07 -37.20
N ASN A 113 66.14 -28.19 -38.11
CA ASN A 113 65.61 -26.83 -38.18
C ASN A 113 64.12 -26.81 -38.51
N ASN A 114 63.65 -27.66 -39.44
CA ASN A 114 62.23 -27.79 -39.75
C ASN A 114 61.40 -28.25 -38.54
N TYR A 115 61.89 -29.23 -37.79
CA TYR A 115 61.22 -29.67 -36.56
C TYR A 115 61.19 -28.57 -35.50
N GLY A 116 62.32 -27.88 -35.29
CA GLY A 116 62.41 -26.75 -34.35
C GLY A 116 61.44 -25.63 -34.72
N ASN A 117 61.39 -25.24 -36.00
CA ASN A 117 60.45 -24.24 -36.51
C ASN A 117 58.99 -24.70 -36.32
N SER A 118 58.68 -25.96 -36.61
CA SER A 118 57.33 -26.52 -36.42
C SER A 118 56.89 -26.42 -34.96
N ARG A 119 57.76 -26.81 -34.03
CA ARG A 119 57.48 -26.72 -32.59
C ARG A 119 57.28 -25.26 -32.16
N ASN A 120 58.16 -24.36 -32.59
CA ASN A 120 58.05 -22.93 -32.26
C ASN A 120 56.72 -22.33 -32.75
N THR A 121 56.28 -22.67 -33.96
CA THR A 121 54.99 -22.23 -34.49
C THR A 121 53.82 -22.77 -33.67
N ILE A 122 53.86 -24.04 -33.26
CA ILE A 122 52.83 -24.66 -32.42
C ILE A 122 52.77 -23.98 -31.05
N ASP A 123 53.92 -23.79 -30.40
CA ASP A 123 54.00 -23.17 -29.08
C ASP A 123 53.58 -21.69 -29.13
N SER A 124 53.93 -20.96 -30.19
CA SER A 124 53.44 -19.60 -30.42
C SER A 124 51.92 -19.56 -30.55
N GLY A 125 51.35 -20.39 -31.43
CA GLY A 125 49.90 -20.43 -31.63
C GLY A 125 49.13 -20.87 -30.38
N ARG A 126 49.71 -21.77 -29.57
CA ARG A 126 49.19 -22.12 -28.24
C ARG A 126 49.15 -20.89 -27.34
N ASN A 127 50.27 -20.18 -27.22
CA ASN A 127 50.37 -19.02 -26.34
C ASN A 127 49.40 -17.90 -26.78
N ASP A 128 49.26 -17.67 -28.07
CA ASP A 128 48.31 -16.70 -28.62
C ASP A 128 46.87 -17.09 -28.26
N SER A 129 46.50 -18.36 -28.45
CA SER A 129 45.18 -18.88 -28.09
C SER A 129 44.89 -18.77 -26.58
N LEU A 130 45.89 -19.03 -25.73
CA LEU A 130 45.77 -18.88 -24.28
C LEU A 130 45.63 -17.42 -23.86
N ALA A 131 46.33 -16.51 -24.53
CA ALA A 131 46.22 -15.07 -24.31
C ALA A 131 44.83 -14.57 -24.70
N ASP A 132 44.29 -15.01 -25.83
CA ASP A 132 42.94 -14.68 -26.28
C ASP A 132 41.87 -15.20 -25.30
N LEU A 133 42.01 -16.44 -24.82
CA LEU A 133 41.12 -17.00 -23.80
C LEU A 133 41.14 -16.18 -22.51
N LEU A 134 42.33 -15.75 -22.06
CA LEU A 134 42.47 -14.94 -20.86
C LEU A 134 41.87 -13.53 -21.05
N ALA A 135 42.08 -12.93 -22.21
CA ALA A 135 41.50 -11.63 -22.55
C ALA A 135 39.96 -11.70 -22.57
N GLY A 136 39.41 -12.74 -23.21
CA GLY A 136 37.96 -13.01 -23.25
C GLY A 136 37.39 -13.22 -21.85
N TYR A 137 37.99 -14.11 -21.05
CA TYR A 137 37.57 -14.35 -19.67
C TYR A 137 37.56 -13.08 -18.81
N ASN A 138 38.61 -12.25 -18.92
CA ASN A 138 38.68 -10.98 -18.18
C ASN A 138 37.61 -9.98 -18.64
N SER A 139 37.33 -9.91 -19.95
CA SER A 139 36.27 -9.08 -20.52
C SER A 139 34.88 -9.52 -20.04
N ASP A 140 34.61 -10.82 -20.06
CA ASP A 140 33.33 -11.39 -19.60
C ASP A 140 33.14 -11.17 -18.10
N LYS A 141 34.22 -11.33 -17.31
CA LYS A 141 34.21 -11.04 -15.87
C LYS A 141 33.93 -9.57 -15.57
N ALA A 142 34.53 -8.64 -16.32
CA ALA A 142 34.25 -7.22 -16.20
C ALA A 142 32.79 -6.90 -16.53
N THR A 143 32.25 -7.51 -17.59
CA THR A 143 30.84 -7.37 -17.99
C THR A 143 29.90 -7.91 -16.90
N ALA A 144 30.18 -9.10 -16.34
CA ALA A 144 29.41 -9.66 -15.25
C ALA A 144 29.41 -8.75 -14.01
N GLN A 145 30.56 -8.13 -13.68
CA GLN A 145 30.66 -7.16 -12.59
C GLN A 145 29.86 -5.89 -12.85
N GLN A 146 29.90 -5.36 -14.06
CA GLN A 146 29.09 -4.19 -14.45
C GLN A 146 27.60 -4.49 -14.31
N ASN A 147 27.14 -5.64 -14.82
CA ASN A 147 25.75 -6.06 -14.71
C ASN A 147 25.29 -6.20 -13.25
N TYR A 148 26.13 -6.80 -12.39
CA TYR A 148 25.85 -6.89 -10.96
C TYR A 148 25.74 -5.50 -10.32
N ASN A 149 26.67 -4.59 -10.60
CA ASN A 149 26.66 -3.24 -10.05
C ASN A 149 25.41 -2.45 -10.51
N SER A 150 25.02 -2.57 -11.77
CA SER A 150 23.79 -1.96 -12.29
C SER A 150 22.54 -2.52 -11.63
N ALA A 151 22.46 -3.84 -11.46
CA ALA A 151 21.35 -4.49 -10.78
C ALA A 151 21.26 -4.10 -9.30
N LEU A 152 22.40 -3.99 -8.61
CA LEU A 152 22.48 -3.54 -7.22
C LEU A 152 21.99 -2.09 -7.09
N SER A 153 22.47 -1.19 -7.95
CA SER A 153 22.05 0.21 -7.97
C SER A 153 20.53 0.35 -8.19
N ASN A 154 19.97 -0.42 -9.12
CA ASN A 154 18.52 -0.45 -9.36
C ASN A 154 17.74 -0.94 -8.13
N LEU A 155 18.25 -1.97 -7.44
CA LEU A 155 17.64 -2.51 -6.24
C LEU A 155 17.67 -1.50 -5.09
N GLU A 156 18.77 -0.77 -4.92
CA GLU A 156 18.89 0.31 -3.92
C GLU A 156 17.95 1.48 -4.22
N ALA A 157 17.85 1.90 -5.50
CA ALA A 157 16.91 2.94 -5.91
C ALA A 157 15.44 2.54 -5.66
N GLN A 158 15.09 1.28 -5.93
CA GLN A 158 13.76 0.75 -5.62
C GLN A 158 13.46 0.75 -4.12
N LYS A 159 14.42 0.37 -3.29
CA LYS A 159 14.28 0.43 -1.83
C LYS A 159 14.03 1.87 -1.35
N ALA A 160 14.83 2.82 -1.83
CA ALA A 160 14.69 4.22 -1.47
C ALA A 160 13.31 4.78 -1.86
N SER A 161 12.84 4.48 -3.08
CA SER A 161 11.51 4.90 -3.55
C SER A 161 10.38 4.28 -2.72
N GLN A 162 10.45 2.98 -2.41
CA GLN A 162 9.46 2.33 -1.55
C GLN A 162 9.45 2.91 -0.14
N GLN A 163 10.62 3.21 0.42
CA GLN A 163 10.72 3.83 1.73
C GLN A 163 10.05 5.21 1.75
N MET A 164 10.32 6.07 0.76
CA MET A 164 9.66 7.38 0.64
C MET A 164 8.13 7.24 0.53
N GLN A 165 7.63 6.25 -0.20
CA GLN A 165 6.19 6.00 -0.29
C GLN A 165 5.59 5.55 1.05
N LEU A 166 6.29 4.71 1.81
CA LEU A 166 5.86 4.30 3.14
C LEU A 166 5.84 5.47 4.13
N GLU A 167 6.86 6.33 4.08
CA GLU A 167 6.93 7.55 4.89
C GLU A 167 5.79 8.51 4.53
N GLN A 168 5.49 8.70 3.25
CA GLN A 168 4.38 9.55 2.82
C GLN A 168 3.02 8.95 3.19
N LYS A 169 2.85 7.63 3.09
CA LYS A 169 1.64 6.95 3.58
C LYS A 169 1.47 7.12 5.09
N LEU A 170 2.55 6.99 5.86
CA LEU A 170 2.52 7.22 7.30
C LEU A 170 2.11 8.66 7.62
N ALA A 171 2.73 9.65 6.95
CA ALA A 171 2.39 11.06 7.11
C ALA A 171 0.89 11.33 6.81
N ASN A 172 0.37 10.75 5.73
CA ASN A 172 -1.05 10.88 5.37
C ASN A 172 -1.99 10.22 6.39
N MET A 173 -1.64 9.02 6.90
CA MET A 173 -2.42 8.34 7.94
C MET A 173 -2.42 9.10 9.26
N ILE A 174 -1.31 9.74 9.62
CA ILE A 174 -1.21 10.60 10.80
C ILE A 174 -2.04 11.87 10.61
N ALA A 175 -1.95 12.52 9.44
CA ALA A 175 -2.75 13.70 9.12
C ALA A 175 -4.26 13.43 9.11
N ASP A 176 -4.71 12.24 8.65
CA ASP A 176 -6.11 11.80 8.74
C ASP A 176 -6.58 11.64 10.20
N ALA A 177 -5.72 11.06 11.04
CA ALA A 177 -6.00 10.92 12.47
C ALA A 177 -6.14 12.30 13.14
N GLU A 178 -5.29 13.27 12.79
CA GLU A 178 -5.35 14.65 13.29
C GLU A 178 -6.60 15.41 12.78
N THR A 179 -6.96 15.26 11.51
CA THR A 179 -8.15 15.90 10.92
C THR A 179 -9.44 15.39 11.56
N THR A 180 -9.56 14.07 11.77
CA THR A 180 -10.71 13.48 12.48
C THR A 180 -10.86 14.06 13.89
N ASN A 181 -9.76 14.29 14.61
CA ASN A 181 -9.81 14.87 15.95
C ASN A 181 -10.28 16.33 15.89
N TYR A 182 -9.75 17.15 14.98
CA TYR A 182 -10.18 18.54 14.82
C TYR A 182 -11.68 18.67 14.51
N GLU A 183 -12.22 17.85 13.60
CA GLU A 183 -13.66 17.86 13.29
C GLU A 183 -14.52 17.45 14.51
N GLN A 184 -14.09 16.43 15.26
CA GLN A 184 -14.81 16.00 16.46
C GLN A 184 -14.73 17.03 17.59
N GLN A 185 -13.56 17.63 17.86
CA GLN A 185 -13.41 18.71 18.83
C GLN A 185 -14.20 19.95 18.43
N PHE A 186 -14.23 20.29 17.14
CA PHE A 186 -15.00 21.41 16.61
C PHE A 186 -16.51 21.17 16.77
N ALA A 187 -17.01 19.99 16.37
CA ALA A 187 -18.41 19.60 16.57
C ALA A 187 -18.81 19.61 18.07
N LEU A 188 -17.94 19.07 18.94
CA LEU A 188 -18.10 19.13 20.39
C LEU A 188 -18.17 20.57 20.91
N SER A 189 -17.31 21.46 20.41
CA SER A 189 -17.31 22.87 20.81
C SER A 189 -18.58 23.60 20.38
N GLN A 190 -19.10 23.28 19.19
CA GLN A 190 -20.32 23.89 18.66
C GLN A 190 -21.57 23.41 19.42
N ASP A 191 -21.66 22.12 19.75
CA ASP A 191 -22.74 21.57 20.56
C ASP A 191 -22.72 22.11 22.00
N TYR A 192 -21.54 22.27 22.60
CA TYR A 192 -21.38 22.89 23.92
C TYR A 192 -21.85 24.36 23.91
N ILE A 193 -21.45 25.15 22.90
CA ILE A 193 -21.89 26.54 22.73
C ILE A 193 -23.41 26.62 22.53
N ASN A 194 -23.99 25.73 21.73
CA ASN A 194 -25.43 25.67 21.47
C ASN A 194 -26.23 25.31 22.74
N GLN A 195 -25.76 24.35 23.54
CA GLN A 195 -26.39 24.01 24.82
C GLN A 195 -26.27 25.13 25.85
N MET A 196 -25.14 25.83 25.91
CA MET A 196 -24.95 26.96 26.83
C MET A 196 -25.82 28.16 26.45
N ALA A 197 -25.97 28.44 25.15
CA ALA A 197 -26.88 29.47 24.65
C ALA A 197 -28.36 29.15 24.98
N ALA A 198 -28.77 27.89 24.86
CA ALA A 198 -30.12 27.45 25.23
C ALA A 198 -30.38 27.59 26.74
N VAL A 199 -29.38 27.32 27.60
CA VAL A 199 -29.49 27.53 29.05
C VAL A 199 -29.57 29.03 29.40
N GLN A 200 -28.81 29.88 28.70
CA GLN A 200 -28.90 31.34 28.87
C GLN A 200 -30.23 31.91 28.38
N GLN A 201 -30.75 31.43 27.26
CA GLN A 201 -32.09 31.77 26.77
C GLN A 201 -33.18 31.32 27.74
N ALA A 202 -33.11 30.09 28.26
CA ALA A 202 -34.06 29.59 29.24
C ALA A 202 -34.01 30.41 30.56
N ALA A 203 -32.82 30.86 30.98
CA ALA A 203 -32.67 31.74 32.14
C ALA A 203 -33.23 33.16 31.88
N ALA A 204 -33.05 33.69 30.67
CA ALA A 204 -33.61 34.98 30.25
C ALA A 204 -35.15 34.94 30.12
N GLU A 205 -35.71 33.87 29.56
CA GLU A 205 -37.15 33.64 29.49
C GLU A 205 -37.77 33.45 30.87
N ALA A 206 -37.07 32.79 31.80
CA ALA A 206 -37.49 32.67 33.19
C ALA A 206 -37.48 34.04 33.92
N ALA A 207 -36.47 34.88 33.66
CA ALA A 207 -36.41 36.24 34.20
C ALA A 207 -37.49 37.17 33.60
N GLN A 208 -37.81 37.04 32.30
CA GLN A 208 -38.90 37.78 31.64
C GLN A 208 -40.28 37.32 32.13
N LYS A 209 -40.48 36.02 32.40
CA LYS A 209 -41.71 35.51 33.02
C LYS A 209 -41.86 35.98 34.47
N ALA A 210 -40.77 36.16 35.20
CA ALA A 210 -40.79 36.74 36.54
C ALA A 210 -41.07 38.25 36.54
N SER A 211 -40.53 39.01 35.58
CA SER A 211 -40.82 40.45 35.44
C SER A 211 -42.22 40.74 34.87
N ALA A 212 -42.72 39.90 33.97
CA ALA A 212 -44.10 39.98 33.47
C ALA A 212 -45.17 39.66 34.53
N ARG A 213 -44.81 38.93 35.60
CA ARG A 213 -45.70 38.70 36.75
C ARG A 213 -45.84 39.93 37.67
N SER A 214 -44.98 40.93 37.54
CA SER A 214 -45.02 42.17 38.35
C SER A 214 -46.01 43.23 37.81
N TYR A 215 -46.43 43.13 36.54
CA TYR A 215 -47.32 44.11 35.91
C TYR A 215 -48.46 43.44 35.12
N SER A 216 -49.52 43.03 35.81
CA SER A 216 -50.91 43.22 35.33
C SER A 216 -51.89 42.66 36.36
N ALA A 217 -52.33 43.52 37.27
CA ALA A 217 -53.63 43.38 37.89
C ALA A 217 -54.65 44.05 36.96
N ASN A 218 -55.40 43.28 36.15
CA ASN A 218 -56.82 43.55 35.93
C ASN A 218 -57.51 42.48 35.04
N ASN A 219 -58.56 41.94 35.65
CA ASN A 219 -59.71 41.20 35.13
C ASN A 219 -60.07 41.42 33.64
N LYS A 220 -60.02 40.37 32.82
CA LYS A 220 -60.93 40.08 31.69
C LYS A 220 -60.68 38.67 31.17
N GLY A 221 -61.73 37.85 31.13
CA GLY A 221 -61.66 36.47 30.61
C GLY A 221 -61.09 36.42 29.19
N LYS A 222 -60.13 35.52 28.95
CA LYS A 222 -59.71 35.14 27.60
C LYS A 222 -60.56 33.96 27.15
N SER A 223 -61.66 34.26 26.47
CA SER A 223 -62.19 33.35 25.45
C SER A 223 -61.14 33.22 24.35
N VAL A 224 -60.53 32.05 24.24
CA VAL A 224 -59.79 31.65 23.03
C VAL A 224 -60.83 31.16 22.04
N SER A 225 -60.80 31.68 20.81
CA SER A 225 -61.79 31.37 19.78
C SER A 225 -61.70 29.89 19.41
N THR A 226 -62.86 29.23 19.48
CA THR A 226 -63.12 27.84 19.11
C THR A 226 -62.49 27.41 17.77
N ASN A 227 -62.30 28.34 16.84
CA ASN A 227 -61.73 28.08 15.52
C ASN A 227 -60.21 27.79 15.56
N GLN A 228 -59.47 28.34 16.54
CA GLN A 228 -58.01 28.14 16.61
C GLN A 228 -57.63 26.71 16.99
N TYR A 229 -58.39 26.08 17.88
CA TYR A 229 -58.15 24.68 18.26
C TYR A 229 -58.55 23.68 17.16
N GLN A 230 -59.46 24.06 16.27
CA GLN A 230 -59.82 23.22 15.11
C GLN A 230 -58.68 23.18 14.08
N ASP A 231 -58.03 24.31 13.83
CA ASP A 231 -56.87 24.37 12.94
C ASP A 231 -55.68 23.59 13.51
N GLU A 232 -55.45 23.69 14.82
CA GLU A 232 -54.41 22.91 15.50
C GLU A 232 -54.72 21.40 15.48
N LEU A 233 -55.99 21.02 15.70
CA LEU A 233 -56.42 19.62 15.59
C LEU A 233 -56.18 19.07 14.19
N ASN A 234 -56.53 19.82 13.14
CA ASN A 234 -56.31 19.41 11.76
C ASN A 234 -54.81 19.22 11.45
N ASN A 235 -53.96 20.11 11.95
CA ASN A 235 -52.51 20.00 11.77
C ASN A 235 -51.96 18.75 12.48
N GLN A 236 -52.41 18.49 13.71
CA GLN A 236 -51.98 17.31 14.46
C GLN A 236 -52.48 16.01 13.84
N TYR A 237 -53.72 16.00 13.35
CA TYR A 237 -54.26 14.85 12.63
C TYR A 237 -53.44 14.50 11.38
N GLN A 238 -53.03 15.50 10.59
CA GLN A 238 -52.20 15.29 9.41
C GLN A 238 -50.80 14.76 9.76
N LYS A 239 -50.21 15.21 10.88
CA LYS A 239 -48.93 14.68 11.37
C LYS A 239 -49.04 13.21 11.74
N TYR A 240 -50.07 12.83 12.50
CA TYR A 240 -50.27 11.43 12.86
C TYR A 240 -50.59 10.57 11.64
N LEU A 241 -51.36 11.08 10.67
CA LEU A 241 -51.63 10.35 9.43
C LEU A 241 -50.36 10.09 8.62
N GLN A 242 -49.49 11.10 8.46
CA GLN A 242 -48.18 10.92 7.82
C GLN A 242 -47.32 9.92 8.57
N GLN A 243 -47.36 9.94 9.91
CA GLN A 243 -46.63 8.98 10.72
C GLN A 243 -47.15 7.54 10.50
N GLN A 244 -48.46 7.32 10.45
CA GLN A 244 -49.03 5.98 10.18
C GLN A 244 -48.71 5.49 8.77
N LEU A 245 -48.75 6.39 7.77
CA LEU A 245 -48.33 6.09 6.40
C LEU A 245 -46.84 5.74 6.32
N ALA A 246 -45.98 6.43 7.09
CA ALA A 246 -44.56 6.11 7.20
C ALA A 246 -44.30 4.75 7.85
N TYR A 247 -45.21 4.28 8.72
CA TYR A 247 -45.20 2.92 9.28
C TYR A 247 -45.81 1.87 8.33
N GLY A 248 -46.18 2.24 7.10
CA GLY A 248 -46.67 1.33 6.07
C GLY A 248 -48.15 0.96 6.18
N LEU A 249 -48.90 1.59 7.10
CA LEU A 249 -50.35 1.46 7.18
C LEU A 249 -50.99 2.29 6.06
N THR A 250 -52.04 1.76 5.43
CA THR A 250 -52.74 2.46 4.34
C THR A 250 -54.26 2.33 4.50
N GLY A 251 -55.02 3.22 3.85
CA GLY A 251 -56.48 3.21 3.93
C GLY A 251 -57.00 3.43 5.36
N ASP A 252 -57.98 2.64 5.76
CA ASP A 252 -58.72 2.83 7.02
C ASP A 252 -57.85 2.65 8.27
N ASP A 253 -56.80 1.81 8.22
CA ASP A 253 -55.92 1.58 9.36
C ASP A 253 -55.05 2.80 9.68
N ALA A 254 -54.57 3.50 8.65
CA ALA A 254 -53.82 4.75 8.82
C ALA A 254 -54.73 5.87 9.36
N VAL A 255 -55.96 5.94 8.88
CA VAL A 255 -56.98 6.90 9.34
C VAL A 255 -57.36 6.65 10.80
N ASN A 256 -57.58 5.40 11.19
CA ASN A 256 -57.91 5.04 12.58
C ASN A 256 -56.73 5.30 13.52
N GLY A 257 -55.50 4.99 13.11
CA GLY A 257 -54.30 5.31 13.88
C GLY A 257 -54.10 6.82 14.06
N ALA A 258 -54.42 7.62 13.05
CA ALA A 258 -54.34 9.09 13.14
C ALA A 258 -55.40 9.67 14.08
N LYS A 259 -56.63 9.16 14.04
CA LYS A 259 -57.71 9.57 14.95
C LYS A 259 -57.38 9.28 16.41
N LEU A 260 -56.78 8.12 16.69
CA LEU A 260 -56.35 7.75 18.05
C LEU A 260 -55.26 8.68 18.59
N GLY A 261 -54.25 9.00 17.78
CA GLY A 261 -53.19 9.94 18.17
C GLY A 261 -53.72 11.35 18.44
N SER A 262 -54.63 11.85 17.60
CA SER A 262 -55.27 13.15 17.82
C SER A 262 -56.17 13.17 19.05
N ARG A 263 -56.88 12.06 19.34
CA ARG A 263 -57.69 11.91 20.55
C ARG A 263 -56.83 12.01 21.81
N ASP A 264 -55.71 11.28 21.86
CA ASP A 264 -54.84 11.27 23.04
C ASP A 264 -54.19 12.65 23.26
N TRP A 265 -53.90 13.38 22.17
CA TRP A 265 -53.45 14.77 22.23
C TRP A 265 -54.50 15.72 22.84
N ILE A 266 -55.77 15.62 22.41
CA ILE A 266 -56.87 16.43 22.99
C ILE A 266 -57.02 16.16 24.50
N PHE A 267 -56.97 14.89 24.92
CA PHE A 267 -57.02 14.53 26.36
C PHE A 267 -55.84 15.11 27.14
N GLY A 268 -54.64 15.14 26.57
CA GLY A 268 -53.47 15.76 27.18
C GLY A 268 -53.67 17.26 27.44
N MET A 269 -54.27 17.98 26.50
CA MET A 269 -54.59 19.41 26.67
C MET A 269 -55.66 19.63 27.75
N TYR A 270 -56.70 18.79 27.78
CA TYR A 270 -57.75 18.88 28.78
C TYR A 270 -57.23 18.61 30.20
N ASN A 271 -56.50 17.51 30.39
CA ASN A 271 -55.90 17.18 31.69
C ASN A 271 -54.83 18.21 32.11
N GLY A 272 -54.19 18.87 31.15
CA GLY A 272 -53.26 19.97 31.38
C GLY A 272 -53.93 21.32 31.69
N GLY A 273 -55.27 21.38 31.72
CA GLY A 273 -56.04 22.60 31.97
C GLY A 273 -55.93 23.65 30.85
N GLN A 274 -55.51 23.24 29.65
CA GLN A 274 -55.32 24.13 28.50
C GLN A 274 -56.62 24.35 27.72
N ILE A 275 -57.54 23.39 27.77
CA ILE A 275 -58.89 23.47 27.19
C ILE A 275 -59.94 23.05 28.22
N ASP A 276 -61.16 23.57 28.09
CA ASP A 276 -62.30 23.17 28.92
C ASP A 276 -63.03 21.94 28.35
N GLN A 277 -63.98 21.40 29.12
CA GLN A 277 -64.75 20.21 28.73
C GLN A 277 -65.54 20.44 27.43
N ALA A 278 -66.13 21.62 27.26
CA ALA A 278 -66.93 21.94 26.09
C ALA A 278 -66.09 21.98 24.79
N THR A 279 -64.87 22.52 24.89
CA THR A 279 -63.91 22.55 23.77
C THR A 279 -63.38 21.15 23.47
N MET A 280 -63.10 20.36 24.50
CA MET A 280 -62.71 18.96 24.35
C MET A 280 -63.79 18.15 23.62
N ASP A 281 -65.04 18.22 24.05
CA ASP A 281 -66.15 17.45 23.47
C ASP A 281 -66.38 17.82 22.00
N MET A 282 -66.26 19.11 21.66
CA MET A 282 -66.36 19.58 20.27
C MET A 282 -65.23 19.01 19.39
N LEU A 283 -63.98 19.05 19.85
CA LEU A 283 -62.84 18.53 19.09
C LEU A 283 -62.91 17.02 18.92
N MET A 284 -63.43 16.29 19.93
CA MET A 284 -63.67 14.85 19.85
C MET A 284 -64.77 14.50 18.84
N ALA A 285 -65.85 15.30 18.80
CA ALA A 285 -66.91 15.13 17.81
C ALA A 285 -66.38 15.30 16.37
N GLN A 286 -65.44 16.22 16.16
CA GLN A 286 -64.79 16.45 14.86
C GLN A 286 -63.92 15.27 14.39
N LEU A 287 -63.41 14.44 15.32
CA LEU A 287 -62.73 13.17 15.02
C LEU A 287 -63.70 11.99 14.82
N GLY A 288 -65.01 12.21 15.03
CA GLY A 288 -66.05 11.19 14.90
C GLY A 288 -66.33 10.39 16.17
N TYR A 289 -65.85 10.83 17.33
CA TYR A 289 -66.18 10.23 18.62
C TYR A 289 -67.44 10.91 19.19
N GLN A 290 -68.54 10.16 19.35
CA GLN A 290 -69.74 10.69 20.00
C GLN A 290 -69.57 10.71 21.52
N ALA A 291 -70.01 11.80 22.17
CA ALA A 291 -70.10 11.90 23.62
C ALA A 291 -71.12 10.87 24.16
N ARG A 292 -70.78 10.20 25.27
CA ARG A 292 -71.74 9.45 26.08
C ARG A 292 -72.18 10.29 27.27
#